data_AF-A0A914E523-F1
#
_entry.id   AF-A0A914E523-F1
#
_cell.length_a   1.000
_cell.length_b   1.000
_cell.length_c   1.000
_cell.angle_alpha   90.00
_cell.angle_beta   90.00
_cell.angle_gamma   90.00
#
_symmetry.space_group_name_H-M   'P 1'
#
loop_
_entity.id
_entity.type
_entity.pdbx_description
1 polymer ?
#
loop_
_entity_poly.entity_id
_entity_poly.type
_entity_poly.pdbx_seq_one_letter_code
_entity_poly.pdbx_strand_id
1 'polypeptide(L)'
;LDTTFQIKRLVLIIAAPLSISTGFTYISYANFCIAWAYVAFSLAEYILVGFNSLFYFLLIYELPRASLEMHLSDVHYVQDV
;
A
#
# COMPACT_ATOMS: atom_id res chain seq x y z
N LEU A 1 -4.56 -1.07 19.29
CA LEU A 1 -3.77 -1.03 18.03
C LEU A 1 -4.76 -1.23 16.89
N ASP A 2 -4.97 -0.21 16.06
CA ASP A 2 -5.99 -0.22 15.01
C ASP A 2 -5.84 -1.40 14.05
N THR A 3 -6.94 -2.09 13.77
CA THR A 3 -7.00 -3.19 12.79
C THR A 3 -6.53 -2.75 11.41
N THR A 4 -6.80 -1.50 11.04
CA THR A 4 -6.37 -0.92 9.76
C THR A 4 -4.86 -0.75 9.66
N PHE A 5 -4.18 -0.40 10.76
CA PHE A 5 -2.72 -0.33 10.80
C PHE A 5 -2.07 -1.70 10.57
N GLN A 6 -2.65 -2.76 11.15
CA GLN A 6 -2.17 -4.13 10.93
C GLN A 6 -2.32 -4.58 9.46
N ILE A 7 -3.44 -4.22 8.82
CA ILE A 7 -3.68 -4.53 7.41
C ILE A 7 -2.66 -3.78 6.53
N LYS A 8 -2.45 -2.47 6.75
CA LYS A 8 -1.45 -1.68 6.02
C LYS A 8 -0.04 -2.27 6.17
N ARG A 9 0.33 -2.70 7.38
CA ARG A 9 1.62 -3.35 7.64
C ARG A 9 1.76 -4.69 6.91
N LEU A 10 0.71 -5.52 6.87
CA LEU A 10 0.71 -6.77 6.10
C LEU A 10 0.87 -6.52 4.60
N VAL A 11 0.12 -5.55 4.07
CA VAL A 11 0.22 -5.14 2.65
C VAL A 11 1.64 -4.72 2.33
N LEU A 12 2.29 -3.93 3.19
CA LEU A 12 3.67 -3.49 2.99
C LEU A 12 4.66 -4.67 2.98
N ILE A 13 4.53 -5.60 3.93
CA ILE A 13 5.41 -6.78 4.05
C ILE A 13 5.33 -7.67 2.81
N ILE A 14 4.14 -7.79 2.21
CA ILE A 14 3.93 -8.63 1.02
C ILE A 14 4.31 -7.88 -0.26
N ALA A 15 3.94 -6.59 -0.39
CA ALA A 15 4.17 -5.80 -1.59
C ALA A 15 5.66 -5.46 -1.81
N ALA A 16 6.43 -5.27 -0.74
CA ALA A 16 7.86 -4.95 -0.84
C ALA A 16 8.70 -6.00 -1.60
N PRO A 17 8.70 -7.30 -1.22
CA PRO A 17 9.44 -8.32 -1.96
C PRO A 17 8.90 -8.53 -3.37
N LEU A 18 7.59 -8.40 -3.58
CA LEU A 18 6.97 -8.43 -4.91
C LEU A 18 7.52 -7.31 -5.81
N SER A 19 7.61 -6.08 -5.32
CA SER A 19 8.16 -4.94 -6.07
C SER A 19 9.64 -5.13 -6.39
N ILE A 20 10.42 -5.68 -5.46
CA ILE A 20 11.82 -6.01 -5.72
C ILE A 20 11.90 -7.08 -6.82
N SER A 21 11.04 -8.10 -6.78
CA SER A 21 11.03 -9.18 -7.77
C SER A 21 10.69 -8.69 -9.19
N THR A 22 9.87 -7.64 -9.35
CA THR A 22 9.52 -7.09 -10.68
C THR A 22 10.73 -6.42 -11.33
N GLY A 23 11.56 -5.73 -10.54
CA GLY A 23 12.83 -5.17 -11.01
C GLY A 23 13.77 -6.24 -11.60
N PHE A 24 13.94 -7.37 -10.91
CA PHE A 24 14.80 -8.47 -11.38
C PHE A 24 14.24 -9.22 -12.59
N THR A 25 12.94 -9.51 -12.57
CA THR A 25 12.28 -10.28 -13.65
C THR A 25 12.21 -9.48 -14.95
N TYR A 26 11.99 -8.17 -14.89
CA TYR A 26 12.02 -7.31 -16.07
C TYR A 26 13.41 -7.23 -16.70
N ILE A 27 14.45 -7.02 -15.89
CA ILE A 27 15.84 -7.00 -16.38
C ILE A 27 16.20 -8.35 -17.03
N SER A 28 15.75 -9.45 -16.42
CA SER A 28 15.98 -10.80 -16.97
C SER A 28 15.28 -11.00 -18.32
N TYR A 29 14.05 -10.53 -18.47
CA TYR A 29 13.35 -10.54 -19.76
C TYR A 29 14.09 -9.67 -20.80
N ALA A 30 14.48 -8.45 -20.43
CA ALA A 30 15.13 -7.51 -21.35
C ALA A 30 16.49 -8.01 -21.89
N ASN A 31 17.24 -8.75 -21.07
CA ASN A 31 18.57 -9.24 -21.46
C ASN A 31 18.56 -10.64 -22.08
N PHE A 32 17.65 -11.52 -21.65
CA PHE A 32 17.65 -12.93 -22.05
C PHE A 32 16.44 -13.35 -22.89
N CYS A 33 15.50 -12.43 -23.18
CA CYS A 33 14.27 -12.69 -23.94
C CYS A 33 13.44 -13.88 -23.44
N ILE A 34 13.43 -14.11 -22.12
CA ILE A 34 12.71 -15.24 -21.51
C ILE A 34 11.24 -14.86 -21.33
N ALA A 35 10.36 -15.41 -22.17
CA ALA A 35 8.92 -15.12 -22.14
C ALA A 35 8.28 -15.38 -20.75
N TRP A 36 8.71 -16.43 -20.05
CA TRP A 36 8.23 -16.74 -18.70
C TRP A 36 8.58 -15.65 -17.67
N ALA A 37 9.71 -14.96 -17.83
CA ALA A 37 10.09 -13.86 -16.95
C ALA A 37 9.15 -12.66 -17.15
N TYR A 38 8.71 -12.41 -18.39
CA TYR A 38 7.73 -11.37 -18.70
C TYR A 38 6.34 -11.68 -18.12
N VAL A 39 5.90 -12.93 -18.18
CA VAL A 39 4.63 -13.36 -17.57
C VAL A 39 4.68 -13.19 -16.04
N ALA A 40 5.75 -13.62 -15.40
CA ALA A 40 5.95 -13.48 -13.96
C ALA A 40 5.99 -11.99 -13.54
N PHE A 41 6.72 -11.17 -14.28
CA PHE A 41 6.76 -9.72 -14.09
C PHE A 41 5.35 -9.10 -14.18
N SER A 42 4.62 -9.42 -15.25
CA SER A 42 3.28 -8.86 -15.51
C SER A 42 2.28 -9.25 -14.43
N LEU A 43 2.32 -10.50 -13.96
CA LEU A 43 1.48 -10.98 -12.86
C LEU A 43 1.79 -10.25 -11.55
N ALA A 44 3.07 -10.10 -11.23
CA ALA A 44 3.50 -9.42 -10.02
C ALA A 44 3.09 -7.94 -10.03
N GLU A 45 3.29 -7.23 -11.15
CA GLU A 45 2.84 -5.84 -11.33
C GLU A 45 1.32 -5.70 -11.16
N TYR A 46 0.53 -6.64 -11.71
CA TYR A 46 -0.92 -6.62 -11.55
C TYR A 46 -1.36 -6.73 -10.08
N ILE A 47 -0.70 -7.60 -9.32
CA ILE A 47 -0.95 -7.76 -7.88
C ILE A 47 -0.54 -6.48 -7.12
N LEU A 48 0.60 -5.87 -7.47
CA LEU A 48 1.09 -4.62 -6.91
C LEU A 48 0.12 -3.45 -7.11
N VAL A 49 -0.50 -3.33 -8.30
CA VAL A 49 -1.57 -2.35 -8.55
C VAL A 49 -2.75 -2.57 -7.60
N GLY A 50 -3.14 -3.82 -7.37
CA GLY A 50 -4.18 -4.16 -6.40
C GLY A 50 -3.83 -3.73 -4.97
N PHE A 51 -2.62 -4.03 -4.51
CA PHE A 51 -2.15 -3.63 -3.18
C PHE A 51 -2.05 -2.12 -3.01
N ASN A 52 -1.55 -1.40 -4.01
CA ASN A 52 -1.52 0.07 -3.98
C ASN A 52 -2.93 0.66 -3.92
N SER A 53 -3.85 0.14 -4.73
CA SER A 53 -5.25 0.57 -4.73
C SER A 53 -5.91 0.34 -3.36
N LEU A 54 -5.68 -0.82 -2.76
CA LEU A 54 -6.17 -1.15 -1.42
C LEU A 54 -5.57 -0.23 -0.35
N PHE A 55 -4.28 0.10 -0.43
CA PHE A 55 -3.63 1.03 0.48
C PHE A 55 -4.26 2.43 0.41
N TYR A 56 -4.47 2.96 -0.80
CA TYR A 56 -5.15 4.25 -1.00
C TYR A 56 -6.59 4.24 -0.49
N PHE A 57 -7.32 3.15 -0.73
CA PHE A 57 -8.68 2.98 -0.20
C PHE A 57 -8.71 3.06 1.33
N LEU A 58 -7.80 2.35 2.01
CA LEU A 58 -7.72 2.40 3.48
C LEU A 58 -7.34 3.78 4.01
N LEU A 59 -6.54 4.54 3.25
CA LEU A 59 -6.17 5.92 3.61
C LEU A 59 -7.39 6.84 3.54
N ILE A 60 -8.19 6.74 2.47
CA ILE A 60 -9.45 7.49 2.32
C ILE A 60 -10.47 7.08 3.39
N TYR A 61 -10.55 5.80 3.73
CA TYR A 61 -11.46 5.30 4.75
C TYR A 61 -11.15 5.85 6.15
N GLU A 62 -9.87 6.07 6.47
CA GLU A 62 -9.45 6.62 7.77
C GLU A 62 -9.54 8.14 7.87
N LEU A 63 -9.44 8.86 6.75
CA LEU A 63 -9.51 10.33 6.66
C LEU A 63 -10.68 10.96 7.45
N PRO A 64 -11.94 10.50 7.34
CA PRO A 64 -13.04 11.07 8.11
C PRO A 64 -12.91 10.80 9.62
N ARG A 65 -12.27 9.70 10.04
CA ARG A 65 -12.00 9.42 11.47
C ARG A 65 -10.90 10.33 12.02
N ALA A 66 -9.82 10.53 11.26
CA ALA A 66 -8.73 11.43 11.64
C ALA A 66 -9.20 12.90 11.74
N SER A 67 -10.10 13.33 10.85
CA SER A 67 -10.71 14.67 10.91
C SER A 67 -11.60 14.87 12.14
N LEU A 68 -12.31 13.83 12.60
CA LEU A 68 -13.16 13.90 13.78
C LEU A 68 -12.35 13.99 15.07
N GLU A 69 -11.24 13.24 15.17
CA GLU A 69 -10.34 13.31 16.32
C GLU A 69 -9.66 14.68 16.45
N MET A 70 -9.19 15.25 15.33
CA MET A 70 -8.62 16.60 15.32
C MET A 70 -9.65 17.67 15.73
N HIS A 71 -10.90 17.55 15.26
CA HIS A 71 -11.95 18.50 15.59
C HIS A 71 -12.36 18.43 17.07
N LEU A 72 -12.47 17.21 17.63
CA LEU A 72 -12.76 17.04 19.05
C LEU A 72 -11.63 17.54 19.95
N SER A 73 -10.37 17.37 19.54
CA SER A 73 -9.23 17.86 20.31
C SER A 73 -9.14 19.39 20.32
N ASP A 74 -9.50 20.06 19.22
CA ASP A 74 -9.57 21.52 19.14
C ASP A 74 -10.69 22.10 20.02
N VAL A 75 -11.88 21.49 19.99
CA VAL A 75 -13.01 21.92 20.84
C VAL A 75 -12.71 21.73 22.33
N HIS A 76 -12.02 20.66 22.72
CA HIS A 76 -11.62 20.46 24.11
C HIS A 76 -10.62 21.52 24.57
N TYR A 77 -9.66 21.88 23.72
CA TYR A 77 -8.69 22.95 24.01
C TYR A 77 -9.33 24.34 24.16
N VAL A 78 -10.41 24.61 23.43
CA VAL A 78 -11.16 25.87 23.54
C VAL A 78 -11.97 25.95 24.83
N GLN A 79 -12.33 24.81 25.44
CA GLN A 79 -13.20 24.75 26.61
C GLN A 79 -12.42 24.77 27.95
N ASP A 80 -11.11 24.53 27.90
CA ASP A 80 -10.18 24.56 29.03
C ASP A 80 -9.44 25.91 29.19
N VAL A 81 -9.86 26.97 28.47
CA VAL A 81 -9.39 28.37 28.59
C VAL A 81 -10.53 29.28 29.05
#